data_AF-A0A2V5XKX7-F1
#
_entry.id   AF-A0A2V5XKX7-F1
#
_cell.length_a   1.000
_cell.length_b   1.000
_cell.length_c   1.000
_cell.angle_alpha   90.00
_cell.angle_beta   90.00
_cell.angle_gamma   90.00
#
_symmetry.space_group_name_H-M   'P 1'
#
loop_
_entity.id
_entity.type
_entity.pdbx_description
1 polymer ?
#
loop_
_entity_poly.entity_id
_entity_poly.type
_entity_poly.pdbx_seq_one_letter_code
_entity_poly.pdbx_strand_id
1 'polypeptide(L)' 'MKGDLEGAKKHYLETARLDPKAPVHNGLGVVYVRLGQTSEAIAQFKEALRLRPDDADAAENLRFLLAKDTSADSTPR' A
#
# COMPACT_ATOMS: atom_id res chain seq x y z
N MET A 1 -17.73 -7.21 4.72
CA MET A 1 -16.26 -7.04 4.80
C MET A 1 -15.75 -5.82 4.02
N LYS A 2 -16.25 -5.48 2.81
CA LYS A 2 -15.81 -4.24 2.11
C LYS A 2 -16.08 -2.93 2.89
N GLY A 3 -17.21 -2.84 3.59
CA GLY A 3 -17.53 -1.66 4.41
C GLY A 3 -16.55 -1.41 5.56
N ASP A 4 -15.93 -2.46 6.10
CA ASP A 4 -14.92 -2.36 7.15
C ASP A 4 -13.59 -1.83 6.59
N LEU A 5 -13.25 -2.21 5.36
CA LEU A 5 -12.04 -1.73 4.67
C LEU A 5 -12.12 -0.24 4.31
N GLU A 6 -13.27 0.26 3.87
CA GLU A 6 -13.44 1.69 3.60
C GLU A 6 -13.35 2.53 4.88
N GLY A 7 -13.87 2.02 6.00
CA GLY A 7 -13.69 2.62 7.32
C GLY A 7 -12.23 2.67 7.75
N ALA A 8 -11.52 1.54 7.63
CA ALA A 8 -10.09 1.45 7.92
C ALA A 8 -9.27 2.42 7.05
N LYS A 9 -9.57 2.48 5.75
CA LYS A 9 -8.94 3.41 4.81
C LYS A 9 -9.11 4.86 5.28
N LYS A 10 -10.32 5.27 5.64
CA LYS A 10 -10.59 6.62 6.14
C LYS A 10 -9.77 6.92 7.41
N HIS A 11 -9.73 5.99 8.36
CA HIS A 11 -8.95 6.13 9.58
C HIS A 11 -7.45 6.29 9.30
N TYR A 12 -6.89 5.45 8.42
CA TYR A 12 -5.48 5.56 8.04
C TYR A 12 -5.17 6.85 7.28
N LEU A 13 -6.08 7.35 6.42
CA LEU A 13 -5.92 8.63 5.72
C LEU A 13 -5.89 9.80 6.69
N GLU A 14 -6.76 9.80 7.71
CA GLU A 14 -6.76 10.83 8.74
C GLU A 14 -5.49 10.77 9.59
N THR A 15 -5.07 9.55 9.96
CA THR A 15 -3.80 9.34 10.67
C THR A 15 -2.61 9.84 9.85
N ALA A 16 -2.57 9.55 8.54
CA ALA A 16 -1.49 10.00 7.66
C ALA A 16 -1.44 11.53 7.50
N ARG A 17 -2.57 12.22 7.63
CA ARG A 17 -2.61 13.70 7.63
C ARG A 17 -2.04 14.30 8.90
N LEU A 18 -2.24 13.64 10.04
CA LEU A 18 -1.81 14.13 11.34
C LEU A 18 -0.36 13.71 11.66
N ASP A 19 0.01 12.49 11.28
CA ASP A 19 1.30 11.88 11.58
C ASP A 19 1.74 10.94 10.42
N PRO A 20 2.33 11.50 9.34
CA PRO A 20 2.77 10.73 8.18
C PRO A 20 4.04 9.93 8.50
N LYS A 21 3.86 8.76 9.13
CA LYS A 21 4.93 7.81 9.45
C LYS A 21 4.86 6.56 8.59
N ALA A 22 6.01 5.89 8.44
CA ALA A 22 6.11 4.69 7.63
C ALA A 22 5.07 3.59 7.97
N PRO A 23 4.79 3.26 9.25
CA PRO A 23 3.78 2.26 9.58
C PRO A 23 2.35 2.65 9.14
N VAL A 24 2.05 3.94 9.10
CA VAL A 24 0.73 4.45 8.67
C VAL A 24 0.55 4.23 7.17
N HIS A 25 1.57 4.57 6.38
CA HIS A 25 1.58 4.33 4.95
C HIS A 25 1.61 2.83 4.62
N ASN A 26 2.35 2.01 5.37
CA ASN A 26 2.33 0.55 5.23
C ASN A 26 0.92 -0.01 5.49
N GLY A 27 0.28 0.38 6.59
CA GLY A 27 -1.09 -0.03 6.92
C GLY A 27 -2.12 0.40 5.87
N LEU A 28 -2.01 1.63 5.36
CA LEU A 28 -2.87 2.12 4.29
C LEU A 28 -2.66 1.33 2.98
N GLY A 29 -1.42 0.97 2.65
CA GLY A 29 -1.09 0.10 1.53
C GLY A 29 -1.77 -1.27 1.64
N VAL A 30 -1.70 -1.90 2.80
CA VAL A 30 -2.38 -3.19 3.06
C VAL A 30 -3.90 -3.06 2.88
N VAL A 31 -4.51 -1.99 3.36
CA VAL A 31 -5.94 -1.74 3.15
C VAL A 31 -6.28 -1.61 1.68
N TYR A 32 -5.49 -0.87 0.90
CA TYR A 32 -5.67 -0.75 -0.55
C TYR A 32 -5.54 -2.10 -1.28
N VAL A 33 -4.59 -2.96 -0.89
CA VAL A 33 -4.48 -4.34 -1.42
C VAL A 33 -5.77 -5.10 -1.19
N ARG A 34 -6.32 -5.05 0.02
CA ARG A 34 -7.58 -5.76 0.36
C ARG A 34 -8.79 -5.20 -0.38
N LEU A 35 -8.75 -3.93 -0.78
CA LEU A 35 -9.77 -3.29 -1.61
C LEU A 35 -9.60 -3.60 -3.11
N GLY A 36 -8.49 -4.22 -3.52
CA GLY A 36 -8.15 -4.47 -4.92
C GLY A 36 -7.56 -3.25 -5.65
N GLN A 37 -7.21 -2.19 -4.91
CA GLN A 37 -6.64 -0.96 -5.43
C GLN A 37 -5.10 -1.06 -5.46
N THR A 38 -4.57 -1.89 -6.34
CA THR A 38 -3.13 -2.25 -6.38
C THR A 38 -2.23 -1.04 -6.62
N SER A 39 -2.61 -0.13 -7.53
CA SER A 39 -1.81 1.06 -7.86
C SER A 39 -1.64 1.99 -6.66
N GLU A 40 -2.72 2.23 -5.92
CA GLU A 40 -2.71 3.03 -4.70
C GLU A 40 -1.92 2.34 -3.59
N ALA A 41 -2.02 1.02 -3.46
CA ALA A 41 -1.22 0.26 -2.50
C ALA A 41 0.29 0.43 -2.76
N ILE A 42 0.73 0.30 -4.02
CA ILE A 42 2.12 0.50 -4.43
C ILE A 42 2.59 1.90 -4.05
N ALA A 43 1.79 2.93 -4.30
CA ALA A 43 2.13 4.31 -3.94
C ALA A 43 2.34 4.45 -2.43
N GLN A 44 1.48 3.85 -1.60
CA GLN A 44 1.63 3.92 -0.15
C GLN A 44 2.85 3.16 0.37
N PHE A 45 3.15 1.98 -0.15
CA PHE A 45 4.37 1.26 0.25
C PHE A 45 5.65 2.02 -0.15
N LYS A 46 5.64 2.71 -1.31
CA LYS A 46 6.74 3.60 -1.69
C LYS A 46 6.92 4.77 -0.72
N GLU A 47 5.83 5.40 -0.26
CA GLU A 47 5.92 6.45 0.76
C GLU A 47 6.40 5.91 2.11
N ALA A 48 5.96 4.72 2.51
CA ALA A 48 6.47 4.07 3.71
C ALA A 48 8.00 3.88 3.65
N LEU A 49 8.51 3.39 2.53
CA LEU A 49 9.95 3.23 2.29
C LEU A 49 10.70 4.56 2.14
N ARG A 50 10.05 5.62 1.65
CA ARG A 50 10.64 6.96 1.61
C ARG A 50 10.87 7.51 3.01
N LEU A 51 9.95 7.24 3.95
CA LEU A 51 10.04 7.65 5.35
C LEU A 51 10.95 6.74 6.16
N ARG A 52 10.96 5.44 5.86
CA ARG A 52 11.77 4.43 6.53
C ARG A 52 12.31 3.42 5.50
N PRO A 53 13.50 3.67 4.93
CA PRO A 53 14.07 2.81 3.89
C PRO A 53 14.36 1.36 4.31
N ASP A 54 14.49 1.11 5.61
CA ASP A 54 14.72 -0.20 6.23
C ASP A 54 13.43 -0.91 6.66
N ASP A 55 12.26 -0.41 6.26
CA ASP A 55 10.96 -1.04 6.53
C ASP A 55 10.79 -2.34 5.72
N ALA A 56 11.19 -3.46 6.32
CA ALA A 56 11.14 -4.78 5.69
C ALA A 56 9.72 -5.17 5.25
N ASP A 57 8.70 -4.85 6.03
CA ASP A 57 7.30 -5.17 5.71
C ASP A 57 6.84 -4.40 4.47
N ALA A 58 7.12 -3.10 4.40
CA ALA A 58 6.77 -2.28 3.25
C ALA A 58 7.54 -2.71 1.98
N ALA A 59 8.81 -3.08 2.12
CA ALA A 59 9.64 -3.59 1.03
C ALA A 59 9.12 -4.92 0.48
N GLU A 60 8.75 -5.85 1.37
CA GLU A 60 8.19 -7.14 0.97
C GLU A 60 6.84 -6.98 0.28
N ASN A 61 5.94 -6.17 0.84
CA ASN A 61 4.64 -5.88 0.26
C ASN A 61 4.76 -5.25 -1.13
N LEU A 62 5.64 -4.27 -1.29
CA LEU A 62 5.89 -3.64 -2.60
C LEU A 62 6.43 -4.65 -3.60
N ARG A 63 7.42 -5.47 -3.21
CA ARG A 63 8.01 -6.48 -4.10
C ARG A 63 6.96 -7.50 -4.57
N PHE A 64 6.11 -7.96 -3.65
CA PHE A 64 5.02 -8.89 -3.96
C PHE A 64 4.02 -8.29 -4.96
N LEU A 65 3.64 -7.02 -4.77
CA LEU A 65 2.71 -6.35 -5.68
C LEU A 65 3.33 -6.11 -7.05
N LEU A 66 4.58 -5.64 -7.13
CA LEU A 66 5.25 -5.39 -8.40
C LEU A 66 5.43 -6.68 -9.21
N ALA A 67 5.75 -7.81 -8.55
CA ALA A 67 5.85 -9.11 -9.19
C ALA A 67 4.50 -9.58 -9.77
N LYS A 68 3.40 -9.28 -9.08
CA LYS A 68 2.04 -9.55 -9.58
C LYS A 68 1.65 -8.65 -10.74
N ASP A 69 2.01 -7.37 -10.68
CA ASP A 69 1.70 -6.40 -11.72
C ASP A 69 2.47 -6.69 -13.02
N THR A 70 3.75 -7.06 -12.92
CA THR A 70 4.54 -7.51 -14.08
C THR A 70 3.99 -8.80 -14.71
N SER A 71 3.38 -9.69 -13.94
CA SER A 71 2.70 -10.87 -14.51
C SER A 71 1.37 -10.55 -15.21
N ALA A 72 0.81 -9.34 -15.01
CA ALA A 72 -0.37 -8.86 -15.71
C ALA A 72 -0.04 -8.04 -16.97
N ASP A 73 1.17 -7.47 -17.05
CA ASP A 73 1.62 -6.65 -18.19
C ASP A 73 2.29 -7.48 -19.32
N SER A 74 2.48 -8.79 -19.13
CA SER A 74 2.97 -9.70 -20.18
C SER A 74 1.89 -10.10 -21.20
N THR A 75 1.28 -9.11 -21.85
CA THR A 75 0.67 -9.28 -23.17
C THR A 75 1.39 -8.34 -24.13
N PRO A 76 2.32 -8.84 -24.97
CA PRO A 76 2.85 -8.02 -26.06
C PRO A 76 1.68 -7.73 -27.02
N ARG A 77 1.41 -6.44 -27.24
CA ARG A 77 0.46 -5.97 -28.23
C ARG A 77 1.01 -6.15 -29.64
#